data_AF-A0A831K7T7-F1
#
_entry.id   AF-A0A831K7T7-F1
#
_cell.length_a   1.000
_cell.length_b   1.000
_cell.length_c   1.000
_cell.angle_alpha   90.00
_cell.angle_beta   90.00
_cell.angle_gamma   90.00
#
_symmetry.space_group_name_H-M   'P 1'
#
loop_
_entity.id
_entity.type
_entity.pdbx_description
1 polymer ?
#
loop_
_entity_poly.entity_id
_entity_poly.type
_entity_poly.pdbx_seq_one_letter_code
_entity_poly.pdbx_strand_id
1 'polypeptide(L)'
;MSEYKIRAVTVALPEISEDLIDLLKRLKEECRGADIWTFRLALPPSKFSEELVEKAEHFRREADFDYLAIPFSLEDKILDIAEAVSEFSGVFASINISSLDYWDIPKVAEKYFSLLDYLRRRGNYITQCKIALAVRGPVLTPYFPCASSIDKKPCLMGALLYINYLKKGVKSAERIRRAGLSLLELLSRAGSVLGFDVAGVDLSISPWMEESVVELVADKNGLSLYKILKLNKAIEEAAEELRVCGFNEVMLPLAEDNGLKELVRKGVLRGRDFVAASAVCVAGVDLVLLSSVDPIAVLNYIKDCLAVAHLKGRPFGLRLVYTDGAPGDEVELGKFGRTPVVEL
;
A
#
# COMPACT_ATOMS: atom_id res chain seq x y z
N MET A 1 10.29 10.36 23.94
CA MET A 1 9.45 10.20 22.74
C MET A 1 10.25 9.39 21.74
N SER A 2 9.66 8.38 21.10
CA SER A 2 10.36 7.63 20.05
C SER A 2 10.72 8.58 18.91
N GLU A 3 11.85 8.36 18.25
CA GLU A 3 12.30 9.24 17.17
C GLU A 3 11.50 9.03 15.86
N TYR A 4 10.74 7.94 15.78
CA TYR A 4 9.87 7.53 14.68
C TYR A 4 8.67 6.73 15.20
N LYS A 5 7.65 6.53 14.36
CA LYS A 5 6.42 5.79 14.67
C LYS A 5 6.40 4.46 13.94
N ILE A 6 5.76 3.44 14.51
CA ILE A 6 5.45 2.20 13.80
C ILE A 6 4.13 2.42 13.07
N ARG A 7 4.19 2.42 11.73
CA ARG A 7 3.00 2.63 10.88
C ARG A 7 2.03 1.47 11.02
N ALA A 8 2.54 0.24 11.06
CA ALA A 8 1.72 -0.95 11.16
C ALA A 8 2.45 -2.09 11.84
N VAL A 9 1.72 -2.85 12.66
CA VAL A 9 2.03 -4.25 12.94
C VAL A 9 0.94 -5.09 12.28
N THR A 10 1.34 -5.94 11.34
CA THR A 10 0.42 -6.77 10.55
C THR A 10 0.64 -8.24 10.88
N VAL A 11 -0.44 -8.96 11.13
CA VAL A 11 -0.42 -10.43 11.25
C VAL A 11 -0.91 -11.03 9.93
N ALA A 12 -0.03 -11.71 9.22
CA ALA A 12 -0.42 -12.56 8.10
C ALA A 12 -0.90 -13.90 8.65
N LEU A 13 -2.15 -14.24 8.37
CA LEU A 13 -2.82 -15.44 8.87
C LEU A 13 -2.99 -16.43 7.71
N PRO A 14 -2.72 -17.73 7.90
CA PRO A 14 -2.95 -18.74 6.86
C PRO A 14 -4.44 -19.00 6.63
N GLU A 15 -5.30 -18.70 7.60
CA GLU A 15 -6.74 -18.85 7.54
C GLU A 15 -7.42 -18.05 8.66
N ILE A 16 -8.75 -17.89 8.57
CA ILE A 16 -9.57 -17.36 9.66
C ILE A 16 -9.83 -18.49 10.65
N SER A 17 -9.34 -18.35 11.88
CA SER A 17 -9.58 -19.29 12.97
C SER A 17 -9.87 -18.54 14.27
N GLU A 18 -11.03 -18.81 14.88
CA GLU A 18 -11.46 -18.20 16.15
C GLU A 18 -10.49 -18.50 17.31
N ASP A 19 -9.79 -19.64 17.25
CA ASP A 19 -8.77 -20.03 18.23
C ASP A 19 -7.60 -19.04 18.30
N LEU A 20 -7.40 -18.21 17.27
CA LEU A 20 -6.34 -17.21 17.23
C LEU A 20 -6.75 -15.87 17.87
N ILE A 21 -8.04 -15.64 18.16
CA ILE A 21 -8.54 -14.33 18.62
C ILE A 21 -7.84 -13.88 19.91
N ASP A 22 -7.71 -14.78 20.88
CA ASP A 22 -7.07 -14.46 22.16
C ASP A 22 -5.57 -14.19 22.01
N LEU A 23 -4.88 -14.92 21.13
CA LEU A 23 -3.47 -14.66 20.79
C LEU A 23 -3.30 -13.30 20.10
N LEU A 24 -4.21 -12.95 19.18
CA LEU A 24 -4.21 -11.68 18.48
C LEU A 24 -4.46 -10.50 19.42
N LYS A 25 -5.36 -10.63 20.39
CA LYS A 25 -5.56 -9.62 21.44
C LYS A 25 -4.31 -9.46 22.31
N ARG A 26 -3.66 -10.57 22.67
CA ARG A 26 -2.42 -10.56 23.45
C ARG A 26 -1.27 -9.87 22.71
N LEU A 27 -1.20 -9.93 21.38
CA LEU A 27 -0.21 -9.20 20.59
C LEU A 27 -0.18 -7.70 20.91
N LYS A 28 -1.35 -7.07 21.05
CA LYS A 28 -1.42 -5.65 21.41
C LYS A 28 -0.82 -5.37 22.78
N GLU A 29 -0.93 -6.33 23.70
CA GLU A 29 -0.36 -6.23 25.03
C GLU A 29 1.16 -6.34 25.01
N GLU A 30 1.71 -7.28 24.25
CA GLU A 30 3.17 -7.47 24.08
C GLU A 30 3.85 -6.27 23.38
N CYS A 31 3.06 -5.53 22.61
CA CYS A 31 3.46 -4.32 21.92
C CYS A 31 3.19 -3.03 22.73
N ARG A 32 2.69 -3.12 23.97
CA ARG A 32 2.45 -1.94 24.82
C ARG A 32 3.75 -1.14 25.01
N GLY A 33 3.64 0.18 24.93
CA GLY A 33 4.76 1.11 25.06
C GLY A 33 5.47 1.46 23.75
N ALA A 34 5.19 0.74 22.65
CA ALA A 34 5.58 1.17 21.32
C ALA A 34 4.51 2.12 20.72
N ASP A 35 4.96 3.18 20.03
CA ASP A 35 4.05 4.09 19.31
C ASP A 35 3.62 3.44 17.99
N ILE A 36 2.59 2.59 18.07
CA ILE A 36 2.02 1.87 16.93
C ILE A 36 0.75 2.59 16.48
N TRP A 37 0.68 2.87 15.18
CA TRP A 37 -0.46 3.54 14.62
C TRP A 37 -1.63 2.60 14.32
N THR A 38 -1.36 1.44 13.71
CA THR A 38 -2.41 0.50 13.32
C THR A 38 -1.97 -0.95 13.51
N PHE A 39 -2.90 -1.80 13.93
CA PHE A 39 -2.80 -3.25 13.92
C PHE A 39 -3.63 -3.81 12.77
N ARG A 40 -3.05 -4.69 11.96
CA ARG A 40 -3.66 -5.16 10.71
C ARG A 40 -3.63 -6.67 10.55
N LEU A 41 -4.57 -7.21 9.79
CA LEU A 41 -4.65 -8.62 9.42
C LEU A 41 -4.49 -8.78 7.91
N ALA A 42 -3.77 -9.81 7.47
CA ALA A 42 -3.68 -10.16 6.06
C ALA A 42 -4.06 -11.63 5.87
N LEU A 43 -5.01 -11.90 4.97
CA LEU A 43 -5.49 -13.25 4.66
C LEU A 43 -4.74 -13.82 3.44
N PRO A 44 -4.81 -15.15 3.22
CA PRO A 44 -4.23 -15.76 2.03
C PRO A 44 -5.05 -15.46 0.78
N PRO A 45 -4.48 -15.67 -0.42
CA PRO A 45 -5.24 -15.65 -1.66
C PRO A 45 -6.45 -16.56 -1.57
N SER A 46 -7.62 -15.97 -1.78
CA SER A 46 -8.89 -16.66 -1.55
C SER A 46 -9.79 -16.49 -2.76
N LYS A 47 -10.64 -17.48 -3.02
CA LYS A 47 -11.71 -17.33 -4.00
C LYS A 47 -12.78 -16.41 -3.42
N PHE A 48 -13.31 -15.51 -4.25
CA PHE A 48 -14.35 -14.60 -3.79
C PHE A 48 -15.67 -15.31 -3.41
N SER A 49 -16.19 -14.97 -2.23
CA SER A 49 -17.59 -15.10 -1.83
C SER A 49 -17.94 -13.96 -0.87
N GLU A 50 -19.20 -13.50 -0.88
CA GLU A 50 -19.69 -12.48 0.07
C GLU A 50 -19.54 -12.95 1.52
N GLU A 51 -19.90 -14.22 1.78
CA GLU A 51 -19.74 -14.87 3.10
C GLU A 51 -18.30 -14.79 3.63
N LEU A 52 -17.29 -14.93 2.76
CA LEU A 52 -15.88 -14.81 3.18
C LEU A 52 -15.57 -13.38 3.64
N VAL A 53 -16.06 -12.38 2.92
CA VAL A 53 -15.82 -10.96 3.26
C VAL A 53 -16.50 -10.62 4.58
N GLU A 54 -17.75 -11.06 4.77
CA GLU A 54 -18.50 -10.89 6.02
C GLU A 54 -17.80 -11.59 7.20
N LYS A 55 -17.40 -12.86 7.02
CA LYS A 55 -16.67 -13.62 8.03
C LYS A 55 -15.34 -12.95 8.38
N ALA A 56 -14.61 -12.44 7.40
CA ALA A 56 -13.35 -11.73 7.62
C ALA A 56 -13.55 -10.43 8.40
N GLU A 57 -14.58 -9.64 8.08
CA GLU A 57 -14.91 -8.44 8.86
C GLU A 57 -15.30 -8.78 10.30
N HIS A 58 -16.15 -9.79 10.49
CA HIS A 58 -16.55 -10.23 11.83
C HIS A 58 -15.32 -10.63 12.66
N PHE A 59 -14.46 -11.50 12.10
CA PHE A 59 -13.22 -11.91 12.73
C PHE A 59 -12.28 -10.74 13.06
N ARG A 60 -12.11 -9.78 12.13
CA ARG A 60 -11.31 -8.57 12.36
C ARG A 60 -11.82 -7.77 13.57
N ARG A 61 -13.14 -7.59 13.68
CA ARG A 61 -13.77 -6.85 14.78
C ARG A 61 -13.60 -7.59 16.10
N GLU A 62 -13.79 -8.91 16.12
CA GLU A 62 -13.62 -9.71 17.33
C GLU A 62 -12.17 -9.76 17.82
N ALA A 63 -11.21 -9.81 16.89
CA ALA A 63 -9.78 -9.70 17.19
C ALA A 63 -9.35 -8.28 17.59
N ASP A 64 -10.23 -7.27 17.43
CA ASP A 64 -9.97 -5.85 17.67
C ASP A 64 -8.89 -5.25 16.73
N PHE A 65 -8.82 -5.66 15.46
CA PHE A 65 -7.80 -5.11 14.53
C PHE A 65 -8.34 -3.95 13.71
N ASP A 66 -7.52 -2.96 13.36
CA ASP A 66 -7.98 -1.77 12.61
C ASP A 66 -8.44 -2.15 11.21
N TYR A 67 -7.63 -2.93 10.49
CA TYR A 67 -7.85 -3.25 9.09
C TYR A 67 -7.55 -4.72 8.78
N LEU A 68 -8.21 -5.26 7.76
CA LEU A 68 -7.97 -6.59 7.20
C LEU A 68 -7.86 -6.52 5.68
N ALA A 69 -6.89 -7.21 5.08
CA ALA A 69 -6.71 -7.32 3.64
C ALA A 69 -6.99 -8.73 3.13
N ILE A 70 -7.73 -8.84 2.02
CA ILE A 70 -8.02 -10.09 1.31
C ILE A 70 -7.50 -10.01 -0.13
N PRO A 71 -6.55 -10.87 -0.53
CA PRO A 71 -6.13 -10.98 -1.91
C PRO A 71 -7.09 -11.89 -2.70
N PHE A 72 -7.65 -11.34 -3.78
CA PHE A 72 -8.48 -12.04 -4.76
C PHE A 72 -7.76 -12.12 -6.12
N SER A 73 -8.28 -12.95 -7.03
CA SER A 73 -7.77 -13.07 -8.39
C SER A 73 -8.44 -12.07 -9.34
N LEU A 74 -7.73 -11.63 -10.38
CA LEU A 74 -8.34 -10.88 -11.49
C LEU A 74 -9.38 -11.70 -12.28
N GLU A 75 -9.39 -13.03 -12.12
CA GLU A 75 -10.40 -13.91 -12.70
C GLU A 75 -11.65 -14.07 -11.83
N ASP A 76 -11.65 -13.53 -10.60
CA ASP A 76 -12.85 -13.42 -9.78
C ASP A 76 -13.79 -12.31 -10.30
N LYS A 77 -14.99 -12.24 -9.73
CA LYS A 77 -15.97 -11.20 -10.03
C LYS A 77 -15.58 -9.89 -9.33
N ILE A 78 -14.66 -9.14 -9.95
CA ILE A 78 -14.07 -7.92 -9.37
C ILE A 78 -15.08 -6.83 -8.98
N LEU A 79 -16.23 -6.76 -9.66
CA LEU A 79 -17.28 -5.79 -9.30
C LEU A 79 -18.02 -6.21 -8.02
N ASP A 80 -18.31 -7.50 -7.86
CA ASP A 80 -18.94 -8.05 -6.66
C ASP A 80 -17.97 -7.93 -5.46
N ILE A 81 -16.67 -8.14 -5.67
CA ILE A 81 -15.63 -7.84 -4.67
C ILE A 81 -15.71 -6.38 -4.23
N ALA A 82 -15.87 -5.45 -5.17
CA ALA A 82 -15.92 -4.03 -4.87
C ALA A 82 -17.15 -3.65 -4.04
N GLU A 83 -18.32 -4.20 -4.35
CA GLU A 83 -19.54 -4.02 -3.56
C GLU A 83 -19.36 -4.57 -2.14
N ALA A 84 -18.93 -5.83 -1.99
CA ALA A 84 -18.73 -6.45 -0.68
C ALA A 84 -17.69 -5.69 0.17
N VAL A 85 -16.57 -5.26 -0.44
CA VAL A 85 -15.57 -4.43 0.25
C VAL A 85 -16.15 -3.07 0.63
N SER A 86 -17.05 -2.50 -0.15
CA SER A 86 -17.61 -1.16 0.11
C SER A 86 -18.43 -1.09 1.39
N GLU A 87 -19.06 -2.18 1.80
CA GLU A 87 -19.91 -2.28 2.99
C GLU A 87 -19.12 -2.11 4.29
N PHE A 88 -17.83 -2.45 4.28
CA PHE A 88 -17.00 -2.49 5.48
C PHE A 88 -15.85 -1.49 5.42
N SER A 89 -15.78 -0.60 6.41
CA SER A 89 -14.71 0.41 6.49
C SER A 89 -13.32 -0.19 6.79
N GLY A 90 -13.29 -1.36 7.44
CA GLY A 90 -12.08 -2.05 7.87
C GLY A 90 -11.53 -3.09 6.88
N VAL A 91 -12.25 -3.40 5.80
CA VAL A 91 -11.84 -4.43 4.83
C VAL A 91 -11.23 -3.81 3.59
N PHE A 92 -10.12 -4.39 3.16
CA PHE A 92 -9.34 -3.98 2.00
C PHE A 92 -9.16 -5.19 1.08
N ALA A 93 -9.01 -4.95 -0.21
CA ALA A 93 -8.82 -6.02 -1.18
C ALA A 93 -7.71 -5.71 -2.17
N SER A 94 -7.01 -6.75 -2.61
CA SER A 94 -6.12 -6.66 -3.76
C SER A 94 -6.61 -7.61 -4.85
N ILE A 95 -6.65 -7.12 -6.08
CA ILE A 95 -6.93 -7.91 -7.28
C ILE A 95 -5.58 -8.32 -7.85
N ASN A 96 -5.27 -9.61 -7.81
CA ASN A 96 -3.94 -10.11 -8.08
C ASN A 96 -3.85 -10.77 -9.46
N ILE A 97 -2.73 -10.53 -10.14
CA ILE A 97 -2.25 -11.34 -11.25
C ILE A 97 -0.84 -11.85 -10.94
N SER A 98 -0.60 -13.12 -11.17
CA SER A 98 0.68 -13.77 -10.86
C SER A 98 1.79 -13.43 -11.86
N SER A 99 1.41 -13.07 -13.09
CA SER A 99 2.31 -12.70 -14.18
C SER A 99 1.65 -11.63 -15.05
N LEU A 100 2.46 -10.93 -15.84
CA LEU A 100 2.02 -9.93 -16.79
C LEU A 100 2.95 -9.93 -18.00
N ASP A 101 2.48 -10.49 -19.11
CA ASP A 101 3.14 -10.39 -20.40
C ASP A 101 2.61 -9.17 -21.18
N TYR A 102 3.36 -8.75 -22.21
CA TYR A 102 2.99 -7.61 -23.06
C TYR A 102 1.57 -7.72 -23.62
N TRP A 103 1.18 -8.93 -24.03
CA TRP A 103 -0.14 -9.20 -24.62
C TRP A 103 -1.29 -9.14 -23.62
N ASP A 104 -1.02 -9.27 -22.32
CA ASP A 104 -2.03 -9.20 -21.26
C ASP A 104 -2.42 -7.76 -20.92
N ILE A 105 -1.53 -6.79 -21.19
CA ILE A 105 -1.69 -5.39 -20.78
C ILE A 105 -3.06 -4.81 -21.14
N PRO A 106 -3.56 -4.92 -22.40
CA PRO A 106 -4.87 -4.37 -22.74
C PRO A 106 -6.01 -4.97 -21.92
N LYS A 107 -6.04 -6.31 -21.79
CA LYS A 107 -7.10 -7.04 -21.06
C LYS A 107 -7.09 -6.69 -19.58
N VAL A 108 -5.91 -6.64 -18.96
CA VAL A 108 -5.76 -6.27 -17.53
C VAL A 108 -6.19 -4.82 -17.32
N ALA A 109 -5.77 -3.90 -18.20
CA ALA A 109 -6.15 -2.50 -18.12
C ALA A 109 -7.66 -2.31 -18.22
N GLU A 110 -8.32 -2.98 -19.16
CA GLU A 110 -9.78 -2.92 -19.35
C GLU A 110 -10.54 -3.45 -18.14
N LYS A 111 -10.11 -4.59 -17.57
CA LYS A 111 -10.72 -5.13 -16.35
C LYS A 111 -10.58 -4.13 -15.19
N TYR A 112 -9.38 -3.61 -14.93
CA TYR A 112 -9.18 -2.67 -13.82
C TYR A 112 -9.91 -1.33 -14.06
N PHE A 113 -9.90 -0.82 -15.30
CA PHE A 113 -10.67 0.36 -15.69
C PHE A 113 -12.16 0.17 -15.44
N SER A 114 -12.74 -0.98 -15.81
CA SER A 114 -14.18 -1.21 -15.61
C SER A 114 -14.58 -1.23 -14.14
N LEU A 115 -13.72 -1.75 -13.25
CA LEU A 115 -13.89 -1.66 -11.80
C LEU A 115 -13.88 -0.19 -11.31
N LEU A 116 -12.90 0.61 -11.75
CA LEU A 116 -12.80 2.01 -11.36
C LEU A 116 -13.99 2.84 -11.88
N ASP A 117 -14.39 2.64 -13.15
CA ASP A 117 -15.53 3.32 -13.75
C ASP A 117 -16.85 2.95 -13.06
N TYR A 118 -17.00 1.67 -12.69
CA TYR A 118 -18.16 1.19 -11.93
C TYR A 118 -18.29 1.90 -10.58
N LEU A 119 -17.20 1.99 -9.81
CA LEU A 119 -17.20 2.69 -8.51
C LEU A 119 -17.36 4.21 -8.67
N ARG A 120 -16.74 4.81 -9.70
CA ARG A 120 -16.89 6.24 -10.01
C ARG A 120 -18.35 6.61 -10.26
N ARG A 121 -19.06 5.85 -11.11
CA ARG A 121 -20.49 6.11 -11.42
C ARG A 121 -21.41 6.07 -10.18
N ARG A 122 -20.96 5.44 -9.10
CA ARG A 122 -21.64 5.37 -7.81
C ARG A 122 -21.14 6.42 -6.80
N GLY A 123 -20.21 7.30 -7.20
CA GLY A 123 -19.55 8.26 -6.31
C GLY A 123 -18.68 7.61 -5.23
N ASN A 124 -18.33 6.33 -5.37
CA ASN A 124 -17.70 5.55 -4.32
C ASN A 124 -16.16 5.61 -4.40
N TYR A 125 -15.60 6.81 -4.24
CA TYR A 125 -14.16 7.04 -4.32
C TYR A 125 -13.39 6.43 -3.14
N ILE A 126 -14.04 6.31 -1.97
CA ILE A 126 -13.44 5.71 -0.77
C ILE A 126 -13.14 4.22 -1.00
N THR A 127 -14.04 3.49 -1.65
CA THR A 127 -13.80 2.06 -1.95
C THR A 127 -12.66 1.87 -2.93
N GLN A 128 -12.47 2.78 -3.89
CA GLN A 128 -11.29 2.76 -4.78
C GLN A 128 -9.98 2.87 -3.99
N CYS A 129 -9.95 3.61 -2.88
CA CYS A 129 -8.79 3.69 -1.99
C CYS A 129 -8.53 2.39 -1.20
N LYS A 130 -9.52 1.49 -1.11
CA LYS A 130 -9.42 0.20 -0.42
C LYS A 130 -9.05 -0.96 -1.35
N ILE A 131 -8.94 -0.70 -2.66
CA ILE A 131 -8.67 -1.72 -3.68
C ILE A 131 -7.39 -1.38 -4.47
N ALA A 132 -6.51 -2.36 -4.65
CA ALA A 132 -5.37 -2.25 -5.54
C ALA A 132 -5.39 -3.34 -6.60
N LEU A 133 -4.82 -3.06 -7.77
CA LEU A 133 -4.32 -4.10 -8.66
C LEU A 133 -2.88 -4.45 -8.23
N ALA A 134 -2.62 -5.72 -7.96
CA ALA A 134 -1.31 -6.24 -7.59
C ALA A 134 -0.77 -7.12 -8.72
N VAL A 135 0.21 -6.59 -9.45
CA VAL A 135 0.89 -7.27 -10.56
C VAL A 135 2.06 -8.08 -10.02
N ARG A 136 2.16 -9.34 -10.43
CA ARG A 136 3.10 -10.34 -9.87
C ARG A 136 2.89 -10.50 -8.35
N GLY A 137 1.62 -10.41 -7.93
CA GLY A 137 1.17 -10.69 -6.57
C GLY A 137 0.68 -12.13 -6.42
N PRO A 138 0.32 -12.57 -5.20
CA PRO A 138 0.31 -11.84 -3.92
C PRO A 138 1.72 -11.52 -3.39
N VAL A 139 1.83 -10.54 -2.49
CA VAL A 139 3.10 -10.13 -1.85
C VAL A 139 2.98 -10.20 -0.33
N LEU A 140 3.92 -10.86 0.34
CA LEU A 140 4.03 -10.83 1.80
C LEU A 140 4.49 -9.43 2.24
N THR A 141 3.54 -8.53 2.44
CA THR A 141 3.77 -7.12 2.79
C THR A 141 2.80 -6.64 3.87
N PRO A 142 3.22 -5.74 4.77
CA PRO A 142 2.31 -4.99 5.63
C PRO A 142 1.59 -3.83 4.91
N TYR A 143 1.88 -3.61 3.61
CA TYR A 143 1.34 -2.49 2.82
C TYR A 143 -0.07 -2.76 2.28
N PHE A 144 -1.03 -1.93 2.69
CA PHE A 144 -2.43 -2.11 2.32
C PHE A 144 -2.75 -1.40 1.00
N PRO A 145 -3.61 -1.98 0.15
CA PRO A 145 -4.38 -3.21 0.35
C PRO A 145 -3.69 -4.48 -0.18
N CYS A 146 -2.46 -4.38 -0.67
CA CYS A 146 -1.70 -5.51 -1.23
C CYS A 146 -1.19 -6.52 -0.19
N ALA A 147 -1.47 -6.29 1.09
CA ALA A 147 -1.05 -7.17 2.17
C ALA A 147 -1.68 -8.56 1.99
N SER A 148 -0.84 -9.59 2.11
CA SER A 148 -1.27 -10.98 1.95
C SER A 148 -0.51 -11.90 2.87
N SER A 149 -1.11 -13.05 3.16
CA SER A 149 -0.43 -14.18 3.78
C SER A 149 -0.06 -15.21 2.71
N ILE A 150 1.20 -15.61 2.66
CA ILE A 150 1.68 -16.69 1.79
C ILE A 150 2.29 -17.86 2.58
N ASP A 151 2.40 -17.69 3.89
CA ASP A 151 2.98 -18.68 4.79
C ASP A 151 1.93 -19.63 5.34
N LYS A 152 2.37 -20.82 5.76
CA LYS A 152 1.51 -21.85 6.37
C LYS A 152 1.27 -21.62 7.86
N LYS A 153 1.94 -20.65 8.47
CA LYS A 153 1.85 -20.30 9.89
C LYS A 153 1.57 -18.81 10.03
N PRO A 154 0.90 -18.39 11.11
CA PRO A 154 0.77 -16.98 11.44
C PRO A 154 2.16 -16.31 11.53
N CYS A 155 2.32 -15.19 10.83
CA CYS A 155 3.57 -14.45 10.86
C CYS A 155 3.37 -12.94 11.04
N LEU A 156 4.30 -12.31 11.73
CA LEU A 156 4.33 -10.88 12.00
C LEU A 156 5.12 -10.13 10.92
N MET A 157 4.55 -9.03 10.46
CA MET A 157 5.18 -8.04 9.59
C MET A 157 5.07 -6.67 10.22
N GLY A 158 6.04 -5.80 9.97
CA GLY A 158 6.02 -4.43 10.48
C GLY A 158 6.37 -3.40 9.43
N ALA A 159 5.79 -2.20 9.54
CA ALA A 159 6.15 -1.04 8.72
C ALA A 159 6.35 0.20 9.61
N LEU A 160 7.17 1.14 9.12
CA LEU A 160 7.56 2.35 9.84
C LEU A 160 6.97 3.62 9.20
N LEU A 161 6.84 4.67 10.01
CA LEU A 161 6.64 6.06 9.59
C LEU A 161 7.77 6.89 10.20
N TYR A 162 8.75 7.25 9.36
CA TYR A 162 10.09 7.64 9.83
C TYR A 162 10.85 8.59 8.88
N ILE A 163 10.17 9.26 7.95
CA ILE A 163 10.75 10.31 7.10
C ILE A 163 11.32 11.44 7.95
N ASN A 164 10.58 11.89 8.97
CA ASN A 164 11.04 12.93 9.89
C ASN A 164 12.31 12.54 10.64
N TYR A 165 12.45 11.25 10.93
CA TYR A 165 13.68 10.70 11.48
C TYR A 165 14.82 10.73 10.45
N LEU A 166 14.58 10.41 9.18
CA LEU A 166 15.61 10.44 8.14
C LEU A 166 16.13 11.85 7.84
N LYS A 167 15.28 12.88 7.88
CA LYS A 167 15.66 14.29 7.62
C LYS A 167 16.78 14.83 8.53
N LYS A 168 16.89 14.29 9.74
CA LYS A 168 17.80 14.83 10.79
C LYS A 168 19.26 14.40 10.61
N GLY A 169 19.62 13.65 9.57
CA GLY A 169 20.99 13.14 9.42
C GLY A 169 21.42 12.89 7.98
N VAL A 170 22.73 12.68 7.79
CA VAL A 170 23.36 12.53 6.45
C VAL A 170 23.58 11.08 6.02
N LYS A 171 23.39 10.10 6.90
CA LYS A 171 23.60 8.66 6.65
C LYS A 171 22.27 7.90 6.61
N SER A 172 21.57 7.93 5.48
CA SER A 172 20.24 7.33 5.34
C SER A 172 20.24 5.83 5.66
N ALA A 173 21.19 5.04 5.13
CA ALA A 173 21.24 3.59 5.35
C ALA A 173 21.37 3.21 6.82
N GLU A 174 22.30 3.82 7.56
CA GLU A 174 22.49 3.57 9.00
C GLU A 174 21.23 3.89 9.81
N ARG A 175 20.52 4.98 9.45
CA ARG A 175 19.28 5.37 10.11
C ARG A 175 18.15 4.39 9.79
N ILE A 176 17.96 4.03 8.52
CA ILE A 176 16.99 3.01 8.09
C ILE A 176 17.23 1.70 8.84
N ARG A 177 18.48 1.23 8.86
CA ARG A 177 18.89 0.01 9.58
C ARG A 177 18.54 0.07 11.06
N ARG A 178 18.85 1.17 11.74
CA ARG A 178 18.53 1.34 13.17
C ARG A 178 17.02 1.25 13.43
N ALA A 179 16.22 1.93 12.62
CA ALA A 179 14.76 1.91 12.77
C ALA A 179 14.18 0.53 12.48
N GLY A 180 14.67 -0.12 11.42
CA GLY A 180 14.31 -1.49 11.04
C GLY A 180 14.65 -2.52 12.11
N LEU A 181 15.87 -2.47 12.66
CA LEU A 181 16.31 -3.37 13.73
C LEU A 181 15.43 -3.26 14.98
N SER A 182 15.14 -2.03 15.41
CA SER A 182 14.29 -1.80 16.58
C SER A 182 12.87 -2.34 16.40
N LEU A 183 12.29 -2.21 15.19
CA LEU A 183 10.98 -2.81 14.90
C LEU A 183 11.09 -4.34 14.85
N LEU A 184 12.14 -4.88 14.23
CA LEU A 184 12.35 -6.32 14.14
C LEU A 184 12.49 -6.94 15.54
N GLU A 185 13.21 -6.30 16.47
CA GLU A 185 13.32 -6.73 17.87
C GLU A 185 11.95 -6.78 18.57
N LEU A 186 11.11 -5.75 18.36
CA LEU A 186 9.75 -5.73 18.90
C LEU A 186 8.92 -6.91 18.37
N LEU A 187 8.95 -7.14 17.05
CA LEU A 187 8.22 -8.24 16.41
C LEU A 187 8.75 -9.60 16.87
N SER A 188 10.07 -9.77 16.99
CA SER A 188 10.69 -11.02 17.48
C SER A 188 10.30 -11.33 18.91
N ARG A 189 10.26 -10.32 19.79
CA ARG A 189 9.80 -10.49 21.17
C ARG A 189 8.34 -10.92 21.20
N ALA A 190 7.46 -10.20 20.50
CA ALA A 190 6.03 -10.51 20.46
C ALA A 190 5.76 -11.89 19.82
N GLY A 191 6.40 -12.19 18.69
CA GLY A 191 6.29 -13.46 17.99
C GLY A 191 6.73 -14.64 18.85
N SER A 192 7.84 -14.51 19.59
CA SER A 192 8.32 -15.56 20.50
C SER A 192 7.32 -15.88 21.62
N VAL A 193 6.58 -14.91 22.12
CA VAL A 193 5.58 -15.11 23.19
C VAL A 193 4.31 -15.76 22.65
N LEU A 194 3.91 -15.39 21.43
CA LEU A 194 2.67 -15.85 20.79
C LEU A 194 2.83 -17.14 19.98
N GLY A 195 4.07 -17.56 19.72
CA GLY A 195 4.36 -18.66 18.80
C GLY A 195 4.15 -18.29 17.32
N PHE A 196 4.21 -17.00 16.99
CA PHE A 196 4.12 -16.52 15.60
C PHE A 196 5.52 -16.35 15.02
N ASP A 197 5.66 -16.73 13.75
CA ASP A 197 6.89 -16.44 13.02
C ASP A 197 6.99 -14.92 12.77
N VAL A 198 8.18 -14.42 12.43
CA VAL A 198 8.36 -13.01 12.03
C VAL A 198 8.77 -13.00 10.58
N ALA A 199 7.89 -12.60 9.66
CA ALA A 199 8.23 -12.53 8.24
C ALA A 199 9.33 -11.49 7.98
N GLY A 200 9.24 -10.33 8.65
CA GLY A 200 10.25 -9.27 8.57
C GLY A 200 9.68 -7.88 8.74
N VAL A 201 10.50 -6.88 8.43
CA VAL A 201 10.11 -5.47 8.39
C VAL A 201 10.11 -4.96 6.95
N ASP A 202 9.10 -4.18 6.58
CA ASP A 202 9.06 -3.44 5.33
C ASP A 202 9.73 -2.07 5.58
N LEU A 203 10.91 -1.91 5.01
CA LEU A 203 11.73 -0.70 5.11
C LEU A 203 11.26 0.41 4.15
N SER A 204 10.10 0.26 3.50
CA SER A 204 9.59 1.29 2.61
C SER A 204 9.46 2.65 3.30
N ILE A 205 9.93 3.70 2.62
CA ILE A 205 9.79 5.09 3.09
C ILE A 205 8.40 5.56 2.65
N SER A 206 7.43 5.47 3.56
CA SER A 206 6.03 5.80 3.29
C SER A 206 5.60 7.08 4.00
N PRO A 207 5.03 8.08 3.30
CA PRO A 207 4.60 9.33 3.89
C PRO A 207 3.24 9.23 4.60
N TRP A 208 2.95 10.22 5.44
CA TRP A 208 1.62 10.43 5.98
C TRP A 208 1.37 11.90 6.32
N MET A 209 0.43 12.52 5.60
CA MET A 209 0.00 13.91 5.75
C MET A 209 1.19 14.88 5.70
N GLU A 210 1.50 15.55 6.80
CA GLU A 210 2.60 16.52 6.93
C GLU A 210 3.98 15.86 6.89
N GLU A 211 4.08 14.57 7.21
CA GLU A 211 5.32 13.81 7.08
C GLU A 211 5.50 13.38 5.61
N SER A 212 6.00 14.33 4.80
CA SER A 212 6.06 14.25 3.35
C SER A 212 7.38 13.71 2.82
N VAL A 213 7.31 12.80 1.85
CA VAL A 213 8.49 12.25 1.16
C VAL A 213 9.14 13.26 0.24
N VAL A 214 8.40 14.28 -0.22
CA VAL A 214 8.87 15.35 -1.11
C VAL A 214 10.15 15.99 -0.60
N GLU A 215 10.27 16.15 0.72
CA GLU A 215 11.44 16.75 1.36
C GLU A 215 12.72 15.93 1.18
N LEU A 216 12.59 14.63 0.89
CA LEU A 216 13.70 13.73 0.63
C LEU A 216 13.98 13.55 -0.87
N VAL A 217 12.95 13.62 -1.72
CA VAL A 217 13.04 13.16 -3.12
C VAL A 217 12.79 14.22 -4.18
N ALA A 218 12.29 15.41 -3.82
CA ALA A 218 12.02 16.45 -4.79
C ALA A 218 13.19 17.45 -4.92
N ASP A 219 13.21 18.12 -6.06
CA ASP A 219 14.02 19.30 -6.37
C ASP A 219 13.08 20.47 -6.75
N LYS A 220 13.66 21.61 -7.15
CA LYS A 220 12.89 22.78 -7.60
C LYS A 220 11.92 22.48 -8.76
N ASN A 221 12.18 21.41 -9.52
CA ASN A 221 11.45 21.04 -10.73
C ASN A 221 10.47 19.85 -10.50
N GLY A 222 10.25 19.42 -9.26
CA GLY A 222 9.41 18.25 -8.95
C GLY A 222 10.22 17.04 -8.49
N LEU A 223 9.70 15.83 -8.73
CA LEU A 223 10.33 14.59 -8.28
C LEU A 223 11.66 14.32 -9.00
N SER A 224 12.67 13.90 -8.25
CA SER A 224 13.99 13.57 -8.77
C SER A 224 14.20 12.06 -8.76
N LEU A 225 14.15 11.42 -9.94
CA LEU A 225 14.36 9.97 -10.08
C LEU A 225 15.70 9.51 -9.47
N TYR A 226 16.74 10.33 -9.59
CA TYR A 226 18.05 10.06 -9.00
C TYR A 226 17.99 10.05 -7.47
N LYS A 227 17.30 11.00 -6.83
CA LYS A 227 17.15 11.02 -5.37
C LYS A 227 16.34 9.83 -4.86
N ILE A 228 15.27 9.47 -5.58
CA ILE A 228 14.47 8.28 -5.29
C ILE A 228 15.37 7.03 -5.36
N LEU A 229 16.11 6.86 -6.45
CA LEU A 229 17.05 5.75 -6.62
C LEU A 229 18.11 5.73 -5.51
N LYS A 230 18.67 6.88 -5.15
CA LYS A 230 19.67 7.00 -4.07
C LYS A 230 19.12 6.54 -2.73
N LEU A 231 17.88 6.90 -2.39
CA LEU A 231 17.23 6.41 -1.17
C LEU A 231 16.93 4.93 -1.24
N ASN A 232 16.47 4.42 -2.38
CA ASN A 232 16.25 2.99 -2.57
C ASN A 232 17.54 2.19 -2.41
N LYS A 233 18.69 2.71 -2.87
CA LYS A 233 20.01 2.09 -2.60
C LYS A 233 20.37 2.09 -1.11
N ALA A 234 20.00 3.13 -0.37
CA ALA A 234 20.20 3.15 1.08
C ALA A 234 19.26 2.16 1.82
N ILE A 235 18.06 1.93 1.30
CA ILE A 235 17.15 0.90 1.83
C ILE A 235 17.70 -0.50 1.53
N GLU A 236 18.18 -0.73 0.31
CA GLU A 236 18.82 -1.99 -0.11
C GLU A 236 20.04 -2.32 0.78
N GLU A 237 20.94 -1.35 0.99
CA GLU A 237 22.09 -1.50 1.91
C GLU A 237 21.65 -1.85 3.34
N ALA A 238 20.61 -1.19 3.85
CA ALA A 238 20.09 -1.50 5.19
C ALA A 238 19.43 -2.89 5.28
N ALA A 239 18.83 -3.36 4.17
CA ALA A 239 18.14 -4.63 4.09
C ALA A 239 19.10 -5.84 4.12
N GLU A 240 20.36 -5.68 3.70
CA GLU A 240 21.37 -6.76 3.71
C GLU A 240 21.62 -7.35 5.11
N GLU A 241 21.40 -6.56 6.16
CA GLU A 241 21.63 -6.94 7.56
C GLU A 241 20.34 -7.25 8.34
N LEU A 242 19.18 -7.17 7.69
CA LEU A 242 17.88 -7.28 8.35
C LEU A 242 16.99 -8.34 7.70
N ARG A 243 16.12 -8.95 8.51
CA ARG A 243 15.01 -9.74 7.98
C ARG A 243 13.95 -8.81 7.43
N VAL A 244 13.88 -8.66 6.11
CA VAL A 244 12.94 -7.77 5.42
C VAL A 244 11.79 -8.51 4.76
N CYS A 245 10.65 -7.83 4.63
CA CYS A 245 9.49 -8.27 3.85
C CYS A 245 8.92 -7.08 3.07
N GLY A 246 7.87 -7.30 2.28
CA GLY A 246 7.20 -6.23 1.55
C GLY A 246 8.03 -5.59 0.44
N PHE A 247 7.87 -4.29 0.24
CA PHE A 247 8.36 -3.61 -0.96
C PHE A 247 9.75 -2.99 -0.81
N ASN A 248 10.13 -2.55 0.40
CA ASN A 248 11.43 -1.97 0.73
C ASN A 248 11.90 -0.83 -0.21
N GLU A 249 11.00 0.09 -0.57
CA GLU A 249 11.33 1.25 -1.41
C GLU A 249 10.58 2.52 -0.99
N VAL A 250 11.03 3.65 -1.51
CA VAL A 250 10.30 4.92 -1.43
C VAL A 250 8.90 4.76 -2.02
N MET A 251 7.88 5.25 -1.31
CA MET A 251 6.49 5.26 -1.79
C MET A 251 6.07 6.70 -2.12
N LEU A 252 5.23 6.83 -3.15
CA LEU A 252 4.72 8.13 -3.63
C LEU A 252 3.18 8.18 -3.66
N PRO A 253 2.47 7.85 -2.55
CA PRO A 253 1.01 7.88 -2.50
C PRO A 253 0.49 9.33 -2.49
N LEU A 254 -0.10 9.79 -3.60
CA LEU A 254 -0.57 11.18 -3.72
C LEU A 254 -1.56 11.56 -2.60
N ALA A 255 -2.58 10.72 -2.35
CA ALA A 255 -3.59 11.04 -1.33
C ALA A 255 -3.06 10.99 0.11
N GLU A 256 -1.93 10.35 0.37
CA GLU A 256 -1.37 10.24 1.73
C GLU A 256 -0.28 11.27 2.03
N ASP A 257 0.16 12.08 1.06
CA ASP A 257 1.29 13.00 1.23
C ASP A 257 0.92 14.44 0.86
N ASN A 258 0.88 15.33 1.84
CA ASN A 258 0.48 16.72 1.60
C ASN A 258 1.50 17.51 0.75
N GLY A 259 2.78 17.13 0.75
CA GLY A 259 3.76 17.69 -0.17
C GLY A 259 3.51 17.28 -1.61
N LEU A 260 3.15 16.01 -1.88
CA LEU A 260 2.78 15.57 -3.23
C LEU A 260 1.52 16.28 -3.72
N LYS A 261 0.49 16.41 -2.86
CA LYS A 261 -0.73 17.17 -3.18
C LYS A 261 -0.39 18.60 -3.54
N GLU A 262 0.48 19.25 -2.78
CA GLU A 262 0.89 20.63 -3.02
C GLU A 262 1.64 20.80 -4.35
N LEU A 263 2.50 19.84 -4.72
CA LEU A 263 3.17 19.87 -6.01
C LEU A 263 2.18 19.68 -7.19
N VAL A 264 1.15 18.86 -7.03
CA VAL A 264 0.06 18.74 -8.03
C VAL A 264 -0.75 20.03 -8.11
N ARG A 265 -1.14 20.64 -6.98
CA ARG A 265 -1.86 21.93 -6.95
C ARG A 265 -1.12 23.04 -7.69
N LYS A 266 0.21 23.05 -7.56
CA LYS A 266 1.09 24.00 -8.25
C LYS A 266 1.33 23.67 -9.73
N GLY A 267 0.79 22.55 -10.23
CA GLY A 267 1.03 22.06 -11.59
C GLY A 267 2.45 21.58 -11.83
N VAL A 268 3.23 21.35 -10.77
CA VAL A 268 4.62 20.85 -10.86
C VAL A 268 4.62 19.35 -11.14
N LEU A 269 3.65 18.61 -10.57
CA LEU A 269 3.43 17.20 -10.86
C LEU A 269 2.12 16.97 -11.60
N ARG A 270 2.18 16.07 -12.58
CA ARG A 270 1.07 15.55 -13.39
C ARG A 270 1.05 14.03 -13.30
N GLY A 271 0.00 13.38 -13.83
CA GLY A 271 -0.14 11.92 -13.85
C GLY A 271 1.10 11.23 -14.40
N ARG A 272 1.59 11.67 -15.56
CA ARG A 272 2.81 11.12 -16.19
C ARG A 272 4.04 11.07 -15.27
N ASP A 273 4.17 12.00 -14.32
CA ASP A 273 5.32 12.05 -13.42
C ASP A 273 5.28 10.93 -12.39
N PHE A 274 4.08 10.50 -11.96
CA PHE A 274 3.89 9.32 -11.14
C PHE A 274 4.22 8.04 -11.91
N VAL A 275 3.83 7.95 -13.18
CA VAL A 275 4.22 6.81 -14.05
C VAL A 275 5.74 6.75 -14.20
N ALA A 276 6.39 7.87 -14.50
CA ALA A 276 7.84 7.94 -14.62
C ALA A 276 8.55 7.56 -13.30
N ALA A 277 8.07 8.06 -12.17
CA ALA A 277 8.62 7.72 -10.86
C ALA A 277 8.42 6.24 -10.49
N SER A 278 7.33 5.61 -10.95
CA SER A 278 7.04 4.18 -10.72
C SER A 278 8.07 3.21 -11.34
N ALA A 279 8.87 3.68 -12.30
CA ALA A 279 9.99 2.93 -12.85
C ALA A 279 11.12 2.73 -11.83
N VAL A 280 11.30 3.68 -10.91
CA VAL A 280 12.37 3.66 -9.90
C VAL A 280 11.86 3.39 -8.48
N CYS A 281 10.53 3.31 -8.24
CA CYS A 281 9.95 2.95 -6.94
C CYS A 281 9.04 1.71 -7.00
N VAL A 282 9.14 0.73 -6.08
CA VAL A 282 8.43 -0.58 -6.14
C VAL A 282 6.91 -0.46 -6.13
N ALA A 283 6.37 0.36 -5.22
CA ALA A 283 4.95 0.36 -4.89
C ALA A 283 4.03 0.75 -6.07
N GLY A 284 4.63 1.22 -7.18
CA GLY A 284 3.94 1.57 -8.41
C GLY A 284 3.26 2.93 -8.31
N VAL A 285 2.18 3.13 -9.08
CA VAL A 285 1.40 4.37 -9.03
C VAL A 285 0.34 4.25 -7.96
N ASP A 286 0.31 5.24 -7.07
CA ASP A 286 -0.28 5.05 -5.76
C ASP A 286 -1.19 6.20 -5.31
N LEU A 287 -2.46 5.86 -5.03
CA LEU A 287 -3.58 6.75 -4.67
C LEU A 287 -3.62 8.02 -5.52
N VAL A 288 -3.39 7.88 -6.83
CA VAL A 288 -3.46 8.99 -7.79
C VAL A 288 -4.90 9.16 -8.26
N LEU A 289 -5.41 10.40 -8.19
CA LEU A 289 -6.77 10.74 -8.57
C LEU A 289 -6.82 11.13 -10.04
N LEU A 290 -7.63 10.42 -10.81
CA LEU A 290 -7.77 10.58 -12.26
C LEU A 290 -9.08 11.29 -12.61
N SER A 291 -9.03 12.10 -13.66
CA SER A 291 -10.18 12.85 -14.17
C SER A 291 -10.99 12.03 -15.19
N SER A 292 -12.33 12.12 -15.12
CA SER A 292 -13.26 11.52 -16.10
C SER A 292 -13.46 12.32 -17.39
N VAL A 293 -12.69 13.39 -17.60
CA VAL A 293 -12.78 14.20 -18.82
C VAL A 293 -12.55 13.36 -20.07
N ASP A 294 -11.60 12.42 -20.04
CA ASP A 294 -11.34 11.49 -21.13
C ASP A 294 -11.14 10.05 -20.62
N PRO A 295 -12.17 9.18 -20.73
CA PRO A 295 -12.07 7.77 -20.38
C PRO A 295 -10.97 7.01 -21.14
N ILE A 296 -10.66 7.40 -22.38
CA ILE A 296 -9.61 6.77 -23.18
C ILE A 296 -8.24 7.12 -22.60
N ALA A 297 -8.04 8.37 -22.18
CA ALA A 297 -6.81 8.78 -21.50
C ALA A 297 -6.58 7.99 -20.21
N VAL A 298 -7.63 7.74 -19.41
CA VAL A 298 -7.54 6.94 -18.17
C VAL A 298 -7.15 5.49 -18.48
N LEU A 299 -7.78 4.88 -19.49
CA LEU A 299 -7.43 3.53 -19.91
C LEU A 299 -5.98 3.45 -20.40
N ASN A 300 -5.52 4.43 -21.18
CA ASN A 300 -4.13 4.49 -21.64
C ASN A 300 -3.15 4.73 -20.49
N TYR A 301 -3.51 5.56 -19.51
CA TYR A 301 -2.72 5.76 -18.30
C TYR A 301 -2.52 4.45 -17.51
N ILE A 302 -3.57 3.64 -17.39
CA ILE A 302 -3.46 2.30 -16.78
C ILE A 302 -2.53 1.41 -17.60
N LYS A 303 -2.62 1.44 -18.94
CA LYS A 303 -1.71 0.68 -19.82
C LYS A 303 -0.26 1.12 -19.65
N ASP A 304 0.01 2.41 -19.50
CA ASP A 304 1.36 2.94 -19.27
C ASP A 304 1.91 2.46 -17.91
N CYS A 305 1.08 2.47 -16.87
CA CYS A 305 1.44 1.89 -15.56
C CYS A 305 1.80 0.40 -15.68
N LEU A 306 0.99 -0.37 -16.43
CA LEU A 306 1.21 -1.80 -16.65
C LEU A 306 2.44 -2.08 -17.54
N ALA A 307 2.75 -1.19 -18.49
CA ALA A 307 3.96 -1.29 -19.31
C ALA A 307 5.21 -1.11 -18.44
N VAL A 308 5.21 -0.14 -17.52
CA VAL A 308 6.29 -0.01 -16.53
C VAL A 308 6.37 -1.24 -15.63
N ALA A 309 5.23 -1.75 -15.14
CA ALA A 309 5.20 -2.96 -14.32
C ALA A 309 5.78 -4.18 -15.06
N HIS A 310 5.46 -4.34 -16.35
CA HIS A 310 6.00 -5.39 -17.21
C HIS A 310 7.52 -5.28 -17.33
N LEU A 311 8.05 -4.11 -17.69
CA LEU A 311 9.50 -3.87 -17.85
C LEU A 311 10.28 -4.08 -16.56
N LYS A 312 9.69 -3.72 -15.43
CA LYS A 312 10.33 -3.79 -14.12
C LYS A 312 10.48 -5.23 -13.60
N GLY A 313 9.65 -6.16 -14.07
CA GLY A 313 9.80 -7.60 -13.79
C GLY A 313 9.61 -8.04 -12.33
N ARG A 314 9.12 -7.17 -11.45
CA ARG A 314 8.97 -7.42 -10.00
C ARG A 314 7.57 -7.00 -9.52
N PRO A 315 7.15 -7.38 -8.30
CA PRO A 315 5.84 -7.00 -7.79
C PRO A 315 5.57 -5.50 -7.90
N PHE A 316 4.36 -5.15 -8.34
CA PHE A 316 3.96 -3.77 -8.63
C PHE A 316 2.51 -3.54 -8.17
N GLY A 317 2.30 -2.55 -7.31
CA GLY A 317 0.97 -2.14 -6.87
C GLY A 317 0.43 -1.01 -7.75
N LEU A 318 -0.86 -1.02 -8.05
CA LEU A 318 -1.53 0.09 -8.72
C LEU A 318 -2.78 0.46 -7.93
N ARG A 319 -2.80 1.68 -7.39
CA ARG A 319 -3.95 2.26 -6.68
C ARG A 319 -4.34 3.57 -7.36
N LEU A 320 -5.47 3.56 -8.04
CA LEU A 320 -6.01 4.73 -8.73
C LEU A 320 -7.39 5.06 -8.17
N VAL A 321 -7.73 6.34 -8.17
CA VAL A 321 -9.07 6.82 -7.81
C VAL A 321 -9.61 7.57 -9.02
N TYR A 322 -10.52 6.95 -9.75
CA TYR A 322 -11.18 7.56 -10.90
C TYR A 322 -12.38 8.39 -10.43
N THR A 323 -12.38 9.68 -10.76
CA THR A 323 -13.29 10.70 -10.23
C THR A 323 -14.03 11.44 -11.33
N ASP A 324 -15.11 12.13 -10.97
CA ASP A 324 -15.83 13.03 -11.88
C ASP A 324 -15.23 14.45 -11.96
N GLY A 325 -14.18 14.71 -11.18
CA GLY A 325 -13.50 16.00 -11.15
C GLY A 325 -12.67 16.27 -12.40
N ALA A 326 -12.57 17.53 -12.79
CA ALA A 326 -11.61 18.02 -13.77
C ALA A 326 -10.20 18.08 -13.16
N PRO A 327 -9.13 18.11 -13.97
CA PRO A 327 -7.79 18.35 -13.47
C PRO A 327 -7.73 19.63 -12.61
N GLY A 328 -7.15 19.51 -11.41
CA GLY A 328 -7.08 20.59 -10.41
C GLY A 328 -8.25 20.65 -9.43
N ASP A 329 -9.36 19.94 -9.68
CA ASP A 329 -10.43 19.81 -8.70
C ASP A 329 -9.95 19.05 -7.46
N GLU A 330 -10.54 19.35 -6.30
CA GLU A 330 -10.23 18.69 -5.03
C GLU A 330 -11.35 17.71 -4.66
N VAL A 331 -10.99 16.47 -4.38
CA VAL A 331 -11.93 15.43 -3.93
C VAL A 331 -11.64 15.07 -2.48
N GLU A 332 -12.69 15.04 -1.66
CA GLU A 332 -12.60 14.64 -0.25
C GLU A 332 -12.53 13.11 -0.14
N LEU A 333 -11.43 12.59 0.42
CA LEU A 333 -11.17 11.16 0.57
C LEU A 333 -11.10 10.72 2.04
N GLY A 334 -11.97 11.29 2.87
CA GLY A 334 -12.14 10.90 4.28
C GLY A 334 -10.83 11.10 5.06
N LYS A 335 -10.23 9.99 5.53
CA LYS A 335 -8.97 10.06 6.30
C LYS A 335 -7.78 10.60 5.51
N PHE A 336 -7.86 10.65 4.17
CA PHE A 336 -6.82 11.19 3.30
C PHE A 336 -7.01 12.70 3.04
N GLY A 337 -8.14 13.28 3.46
CA GLY A 337 -8.46 14.68 3.24
C GLY A 337 -8.71 15.03 1.77
N ARG A 338 -8.74 16.34 1.49
CA ARG A 338 -8.83 16.88 0.14
C ARG A 338 -7.58 16.58 -0.68
N THR A 339 -7.78 15.91 -1.80
CA THR A 339 -6.72 15.49 -2.71
C THR A 339 -7.02 16.01 -4.12
N PRO A 340 -6.03 16.60 -4.81
CA PRO A 340 -6.23 17.13 -6.15
C PRO A 340 -6.32 16.02 -7.21
N VAL A 341 -7.17 16.23 -8.21
CA VAL A 341 -7.24 15.42 -9.43
C VAL A 341 -6.10 15.82 -10.37
N VAL A 342 -5.32 14.85 -10.85
CA VAL A 342 -4.16 15.13 -11.71
C VAL A 342 -4.57 15.40 -13.15
N GLU A 343 -3.77 16.21 -13.85
CA GLU A 343 -3.75 16.25 -15.31
C GLU A 343 -2.99 15.03 -15.84
N LEU A 344 -3.53 14.31 -16.83
CA LEU A 344 -2.93 13.09 -17.39
C LEU A 344 -1.84 13.39 -18.42
#